data_AF-A0A8S3W1Q8-F1
#
_entry.id   AF-A0A8S3W1Q8-F1
#
_cell.length_a   1.000
_cell.length_b   1.000
_cell.length_c   1.000
_cell.angle_alpha   90.00
_cell.angle_beta   90.00
_cell.angle_gamma   90.00
#
_symmetry.space_group_name_H-M   'P 1'
#
loop_
_entity.id
_entity.type
_entity.pdbx_description
1 polymer ?
#
loop_
_entity_poly.entity_id
_entity_poly.type
_entity_poly.pdbx_seq_one_letter_code
_entity_poly.pdbx_strand_id
1 'polypeptide(L)'
;MKRSRGTAGPATGRSSAIPTWRRRIEERIAKARALIGRLICFTLGNNRPRIVRTVRMAFAGTNVSLSQPDITQKLTERIDDLKQRIAAWRKWIRRYTERSTRFNQNRLFQSDQKRLYESLERPMVSGTGPAPNQADTLGRKLWRVDNAHGPRHYYTGRRS
;
A
#
# COMPACT_ATOMS: atom_id res chain seq x y z
N MET A 1 -47.44 27.09 10.30
CA MET A 1 -46.08 26.83 10.83
C MET A 1 -45.64 25.42 10.44
N LYS A 2 -44.75 25.25 9.46
CA LYS A 2 -44.15 23.94 9.11
C LYS A 2 -42.69 23.94 9.55
N ARG A 3 -42.33 23.07 10.51
CA ARG A 3 -40.93 22.85 10.92
C ARG A 3 -40.30 21.85 9.96
N SER A 4 -39.28 22.28 9.21
CA SER A 4 -38.40 21.42 8.44
C SER A 4 -37.57 20.57 9.41
N ARG A 5 -37.54 19.24 9.21
CA ARG A 5 -36.60 18.36 9.90
C ARG A 5 -35.28 18.41 9.14
N GLY A 6 -34.25 18.94 9.80
CA GLY A 6 -32.88 18.92 9.27
C GLY A 6 -32.40 17.49 9.09
N THR A 7 -31.91 17.18 7.89
CA THR A 7 -31.26 15.92 7.54
C THR A 7 -29.93 15.83 8.30
N ALA A 8 -29.78 14.81 9.14
CA ALA A 8 -28.52 14.51 9.81
C ALA A 8 -27.43 14.23 8.75
N GLY A 9 -26.34 14.99 8.80
CA GLY A 9 -25.17 14.75 7.96
C GLY A 9 -24.52 13.39 8.24
N PRO A 10 -23.78 12.82 7.27
CA PRO A 10 -23.22 11.48 7.39
C PRO A 10 -22.22 11.42 8.55
N ALA A 11 -22.38 10.40 9.39
CA ALA A 11 -21.53 10.13 10.55
C ALA A 11 -20.05 10.13 10.14
N THR A 12 -19.26 10.95 10.83
CA THR A 12 -17.81 11.07 10.69
C THR A 12 -17.18 9.68 10.73
N GLY A 13 -16.61 9.26 9.60
CA GLY A 13 -15.94 7.97 9.46
C GLY A 13 -14.84 7.82 10.51
N ARG A 14 -14.77 6.64 11.14
CA ARG A 14 -13.69 6.23 12.04
C ARG A 14 -12.35 6.55 11.38
N SER A 15 -11.63 7.54 11.92
CA SER A 15 -10.27 7.86 11.49
C SER A 15 -9.47 6.57 11.40
N SER A 16 -8.87 6.31 10.23
CA SER A 16 -8.07 5.10 9.99
C SER A 16 -6.82 5.16 10.85
N ALA A 17 -6.95 4.77 12.12
CA ALA A 17 -5.86 4.76 13.06
C ALA A 17 -4.72 3.92 12.49
N ILE A 18 -3.51 4.46 12.54
CA ILE A 18 -2.30 3.77 12.08
C ILE A 18 -2.26 2.40 12.76
N PRO A 19 -2.13 1.29 11.99
CA PRO A 19 -2.09 -0.03 12.58
C PRO A 19 -1.00 -0.14 13.66
N THR A 20 -1.31 -0.82 14.76
CA THR A 20 -0.40 -0.91 15.92
C THR A 20 0.98 -1.46 15.54
N TRP A 21 1.03 -2.41 14.60
CA TRP A 21 2.30 -2.97 14.11
C TRP A 21 3.18 -1.90 13.43
N ARG A 22 2.58 -0.98 12.66
CA ARG A 22 3.30 0.08 11.95
C ARG A 22 3.91 1.06 12.93
N ARG A 23 3.10 1.50 13.91
CA ARG A 23 3.55 2.36 15.01
C ARG A 23 4.74 1.75 15.75
N ARG A 24 4.68 0.47 16.11
CA ARG A 24 5.79 -0.24 16.80
C ARG A 24 7.08 -0.22 15.98
N ILE A 25 6.99 -0.37 14.66
CA ILE A 25 8.18 -0.32 13.78
C ILE A 25 8.71 1.11 13.67
N GLU A 26 7.84 2.11 13.55
CA GLU A 26 8.22 3.53 13.53
C GLU A 26 8.91 3.95 14.84
N GLU A 27 8.41 3.50 15.99
CA GLU A 27 9.05 3.70 17.29
C GLU A 27 10.44 3.03 17.36
N ARG A 28 10.61 1.82 16.80
CA ARG A 28 11.91 1.15 16.71
C ARG A 28 12.89 1.95 15.85
N ILE A 29 12.43 2.46 14.71
CA ILE A 29 13.22 3.32 13.83
C ILE A 29 13.64 4.60 14.57
N ALA A 30 12.72 5.25 15.29
CA ALA A 30 13.00 6.48 16.03
C ALA A 30 14.03 6.24 17.14
N LYS A 31 13.87 5.18 17.93
CA LYS A 31 14.84 4.78 18.96
C LYS A 31 16.22 4.49 18.38
N ALA A 32 16.29 3.78 17.25
CA ALA A 32 17.55 3.50 16.57
C ALA A 32 18.24 4.77 16.05
N ARG A 33 17.49 5.72 15.46
CA ARG A 33 18.04 7.02 15.05
C ARG A 33 18.58 7.82 16.23
N ALA A 34 17.83 7.87 17.34
CA ALA A 34 18.27 8.54 18.55
C ALA A 34 19.55 7.90 19.11
N LEU A 35 19.67 6.58 19.04
CA LEU A 35 20.89 5.88 19.45
C LEU A 35 22.07 6.21 18.52
N ILE A 36 21.88 6.15 17.20
CA ILE A 36 22.91 6.56 16.22
C ILE A 36 23.42 7.97 16.52
N GLY A 37 22.52 8.93 16.75
CA GLY A 37 22.92 10.31 17.09
C GLY A 37 23.80 10.38 18.33
N ARG A 38 23.49 9.60 19.38
CA ARG A 38 24.31 9.55 20.61
C ARG A 38 25.66 8.87 20.38
N LEU A 39 25.72 7.82 19.58
CA LEU A 39 26.98 7.16 19.20
C LEU A 39 27.88 8.13 18.42
N ILE A 40 27.30 8.88 17.47
CA ILE A 40 28.03 9.91 16.71
C ILE A 40 28.52 11.04 17.63
N CYS A 41 27.70 11.52 18.57
CA CYS A 41 28.16 12.52 19.52
C CYS A 41 29.35 12.01 20.35
N PHE A 42 29.34 10.74 20.76
CA PHE A 42 30.45 10.13 21.47
C PHE A 42 31.72 10.03 20.61
N THR A 43 31.60 9.63 19.33
CA THR A 43 32.75 9.59 18.41
C THR A 43 33.37 10.97 18.17
N LEU A 44 32.58 12.04 18.29
CA LEU A 44 33.05 13.43 18.21
C LEU A 44 33.69 13.94 19.51
N GLY A 45 33.90 13.07 20.52
CA GLY A 45 34.55 13.43 21.79
C GLY A 45 33.59 13.92 22.89
N ASN A 46 32.27 13.81 22.70
CA ASN A 46 31.32 14.23 23.73
C ASN A 46 31.18 13.16 24.83
N ASN A 47 31.92 13.36 25.92
CA ASN A 47 31.99 12.44 27.05
C ASN A 47 31.03 12.77 28.20
N ARG A 48 29.93 13.49 27.94
CA ARG A 48 28.92 13.74 28.98
C ARG A 48 28.40 12.43 29.57
N PRO A 49 28.20 12.33 30.91
CA PRO A 49 27.82 11.06 31.57
C PRO A 49 26.57 10.38 30.99
N ARG A 50 25.58 11.18 30.54
CA ARG A 50 24.36 10.68 29.89
C ARG A 50 24.65 9.97 28.56
N ILE A 51 25.58 10.48 27.77
CA ILE A 51 25.99 9.89 26.49
C ILE A 51 26.77 8.61 26.78
N VAL A 52 27.80 8.69 27.64
CA VAL A 52 28.62 7.54 28.03
C VAL A 52 27.74 6.40 28.57
N ARG A 53 26.78 6.68 29.45
CA ARG A 53 25.82 5.67 29.95
C ARG A 53 25.02 5.05 28.80
N THR A 54 24.58 5.84 27.84
CA THR A 54 23.83 5.32 26.69
C THR A 54 24.71 4.44 25.80
N VAL A 55 25.95 4.82 25.57
CA VAL A 55 26.90 4.02 24.78
C VAL A 55 27.19 2.70 25.51
N ARG A 56 27.44 2.73 26.83
CA ARG A 56 27.60 1.49 27.65
C ARG A 56 26.39 0.57 27.51
N MET A 57 25.18 1.14 27.59
CA MET A 57 23.95 0.36 27.40
C MET A 57 23.80 -0.20 25.98
N ALA A 58 24.33 0.48 24.95
CA ALA A 58 24.27 0.02 23.56
C ALA A 58 25.11 -1.24 23.30
N PHE A 59 26.15 -1.42 24.13
CA PHE A 59 27.06 -2.56 24.17
C PHE A 59 26.83 -3.46 25.39
N ALA A 60 25.73 -3.28 26.13
CA ALA A 60 25.42 -4.14 27.27
C ALA A 60 25.28 -5.60 26.81
N GLY A 61 25.99 -6.50 27.48
CA GLY A 61 26.05 -7.93 27.10
C GLY A 61 27.05 -8.24 25.98
N THR A 62 27.79 -7.25 25.47
CA THR A 62 28.96 -7.48 24.61
C THR A 62 30.24 -7.24 25.40
N ASN A 63 31.31 -7.99 25.12
CA ASN A 63 32.63 -7.84 25.76
C ASN A 63 33.40 -6.60 25.25
N VAL A 64 32.70 -5.47 25.09
CA VAL A 64 33.26 -4.23 24.55
C VAL A 64 33.42 -3.23 25.68
N SER A 65 34.67 -2.88 25.99
CA SER A 65 34.97 -1.80 26.93
C SER A 65 35.28 -0.51 26.18
N LEU A 66 34.78 0.61 26.70
CA LEU A 66 34.98 1.94 26.11
C LEU A 66 36.44 2.41 26.15
N SER A 67 37.27 1.77 26.98
CA SER A 67 38.69 2.09 27.10
C SER A 67 39.57 1.31 26.13
N GLN A 68 38.99 0.39 25.33
CA GLN A 68 39.77 -0.37 24.35
C GLN A 68 40.18 0.52 23.17
N PRO A 69 41.37 0.30 22.59
CA PRO A 69 41.85 1.08 21.44
C PRO A 69 40.98 0.90 20.19
N ASP A 70 40.27 -0.22 20.08
CA ASP A 70 39.40 -0.58 18.94
C ASP A 70 37.96 -0.02 19.06
N ILE A 71 37.67 0.78 20.08
CA ILE A 71 36.31 1.25 20.35
C ILE A 71 35.70 2.05 19.17
N THR A 72 36.51 2.84 18.48
CA THR A 72 36.08 3.66 17.34
C THR A 72 35.57 2.79 16.19
N GLN A 73 36.23 1.68 15.93
CA GLN A 73 35.81 0.72 14.91
C GLN A 73 34.49 0.06 15.31
N LYS A 74 34.40 -0.46 16.55
CA LYS A 74 33.18 -1.08 17.08
C LYS A 74 31.98 -0.13 17.10
N LEU A 75 32.20 1.15 17.35
CA LEU A 75 31.17 2.19 17.26
C LEU A 75 30.66 2.35 15.83
N THR A 76 31.57 2.35 14.85
CA THR A 76 31.23 2.46 13.43
C THR A 76 30.41 1.26 12.98
N GLU A 77 30.87 0.05 13.28
CA GLU A 77 30.16 -1.21 13.00
C GLU A 77 28.75 -1.17 13.62
N ARG A 78 28.65 -0.74 14.88
CA ARG A 78 27.36 -0.64 15.56
C ARG A 78 26.42 0.39 14.93
N ILE A 79 26.95 1.51 14.43
CA ILE A 79 26.17 2.52 13.71
C ILE A 79 25.65 1.92 12.39
N ASP A 80 26.49 1.20 11.66
CA ASP A 80 26.12 0.61 10.37
C ASP A 80 25.10 -0.51 10.53
N ASP A 81 25.22 -1.35 11.55
CA ASP A 81 24.17 -2.31 11.93
C ASP A 81 22.82 -1.64 12.15
N LEU A 82 22.80 -0.51 12.87
CA LEU A 82 21.57 0.23 13.13
C LEU A 82 21.00 0.83 11.84
N LYS A 83 21.85 1.34 10.94
CA LYS A 83 21.42 1.82 9.61
C LYS A 83 20.79 0.69 8.78
N GLN A 84 21.43 -0.49 8.76
CA GLN A 84 20.91 -1.66 8.06
C GLN A 84 19.54 -2.09 8.62
N ARG A 85 19.40 -2.14 9.95
CA ARG A 85 18.11 -2.44 10.61
C ARG A 85 17.03 -1.43 10.27
N ILE A 86 17.35 -0.13 10.28
CA ILE A 86 16.42 0.93 9.88
C ILE A 86 15.96 0.74 8.42
N ALA A 87 16.89 0.42 7.51
CA ALA A 87 16.57 0.17 6.11
C ALA A 87 15.62 -1.04 5.96
N ALA A 88 15.89 -2.13 6.68
CA ALA A 88 15.03 -3.32 6.70
C ALA A 88 13.62 -2.99 7.20
N TRP A 89 13.50 -2.28 8.32
CA TRP A 89 12.21 -1.86 8.88
C TRP A 89 11.42 -0.94 7.94
N ARG A 90 12.09 0.01 7.29
CA ARG A 90 11.46 0.87 6.26
C ARG A 90 10.94 0.03 5.09
N LYS A 91 11.73 -0.95 4.62
CA LYS A 91 11.32 -1.87 3.55
C LYS A 91 10.11 -2.71 3.95
N TRP A 92 10.03 -3.15 5.20
CA TRP A 92 8.86 -3.85 5.73
C TRP A 92 7.62 -2.96 5.70
N ILE A 93 7.68 -1.75 6.26
CA ILE A 93 6.56 -0.81 6.22
C ILE A 93 6.07 -0.64 4.78
N ARG A 94 6.98 -0.36 3.84
CA ARG A 94 6.65 -0.16 2.42
C ARG A 94 5.94 -1.37 1.82
N ARG A 95 6.48 -2.58 2.01
CA ARG A 95 5.87 -3.82 1.50
C ARG A 95 4.47 -4.06 2.05
N TYR A 96 4.26 -3.81 3.34
CA TYR A 96 2.95 -4.01 3.97
C TYR A 96 1.94 -2.96 3.52
N THR A 97 2.35 -1.71 3.37
CA THR A 97 1.49 -0.67 2.81
C THR A 97 1.10 -0.98 1.37
N GLU A 98 2.06 -1.37 0.52
CA GLU A 98 1.79 -1.76 -0.88
C GLU A 98 0.84 -2.96 -0.96
N ARG A 99 1.01 -3.96 -0.08
CA ARG A 99 0.10 -5.12 -0.02
C ARG A 99 -1.31 -4.68 0.35
N SER A 100 -1.45 -3.84 1.38
CA SER A 100 -2.75 -3.35 1.84
C SER A 100 -3.44 -2.52 0.76
N THR A 101 -2.70 -1.65 0.06
CA THR A 101 -3.23 -0.84 -1.03
C THR A 101 -3.72 -1.72 -2.17
N ARG A 102 -2.91 -2.69 -2.61
CA ARG A 102 -3.30 -3.65 -3.66
C ARG A 102 -4.54 -4.45 -3.28
N PHE A 103 -4.62 -4.94 -2.05
CA PHE A 103 -5.80 -5.65 -1.57
C PHE A 103 -7.05 -4.78 -1.64
N ASN A 104 -6.96 -3.53 -1.19
CA ASN A 104 -8.08 -2.60 -1.24
C ASN A 104 -8.49 -2.26 -2.68
N GLN A 105 -7.53 -1.99 -3.57
CA GLN A 105 -7.80 -1.72 -4.99
C GLN A 105 -8.44 -2.92 -5.69
N ASN A 106 -7.93 -4.14 -5.47
CA ASN A 106 -8.51 -5.35 -6.04
C ASN A 106 -9.94 -5.59 -5.53
N ARG A 107 -10.19 -5.34 -4.25
CA ARG A 107 -11.53 -5.46 -3.66
C ARG A 107 -12.50 -4.45 -4.26
N LEU A 108 -12.07 -3.20 -4.45
CA LEU A 108 -12.87 -2.16 -5.09
C LEU A 108 -13.18 -2.54 -6.55
N PHE A 109 -12.17 -2.97 -7.30
CA PHE A 109 -12.31 -3.42 -8.68
C PHE A 109 -13.33 -4.57 -8.80
N GLN A 110 -13.25 -5.59 -7.93
CA GLN A 110 -14.22 -6.69 -7.93
C GLN A 110 -15.65 -6.20 -7.62
N SER A 111 -15.80 -5.27 -6.67
CA SER A 111 -17.13 -4.72 -6.37
C SER A 111 -17.70 -3.89 -7.52
N ASP A 112 -16.85 -3.15 -8.23
CA ASP A 112 -17.25 -2.31 -9.36
C ASP A 112 -17.56 -3.17 -10.59
N GLN A 113 -16.78 -4.22 -10.86
CA GLN A 113 -17.11 -5.23 -11.87
C GLN A 113 -18.46 -5.89 -11.60
N LYS A 114 -18.71 -6.31 -10.36
CA LYS A 114 -19.99 -6.92 -9.98
C LYS A 114 -21.15 -5.96 -10.23
N ARG A 115 -21.03 -4.70 -9.82
CA ARG A 115 -22.03 -3.65 -10.07
C ARG A 115 -22.27 -3.42 -11.56
N LEU A 116 -21.20 -3.43 -12.38
CA LEU A 116 -21.31 -3.32 -13.83
C LEU A 116 -22.12 -4.47 -14.40
N TYR A 117 -21.80 -5.72 -14.07
CA TYR A 117 -22.55 -6.87 -14.57
C TYR A 117 -24.01 -6.89 -14.09
N GLU A 118 -24.26 -6.57 -12.82
CA GLU A 118 -25.63 -6.39 -12.31
C GLU A 118 -26.42 -5.31 -13.07
N SER A 119 -25.75 -4.25 -13.53
CA SER A 119 -26.39 -3.21 -14.34
C SER A 119 -26.72 -3.65 -15.77
N LEU A 120 -25.95 -4.60 -16.31
CA LEU A 120 -26.17 -5.17 -17.65
C LEU A 120 -27.24 -6.27 -17.64
N GLU A 121 -27.31 -7.06 -16.57
CA GLU A 121 -28.29 -8.14 -16.41
C GLU A 121 -29.68 -7.63 -16.02
N ARG A 122 -29.77 -6.43 -15.41
CA ARG A 122 -31.05 -5.78 -15.21
C ARG A 122 -31.59 -5.35 -16.58
N PRO A 123 -32.70 -5.92 -17.07
CA PRO A 123 -33.36 -5.34 -18.23
C PRO A 123 -33.67 -3.89 -17.85
N MET A 124 -33.22 -2.94 -18.69
CA MET A 124 -33.71 -1.58 -18.61
C MET A 124 -35.23 -1.70 -18.57
N VAL A 125 -35.85 -1.38 -17.43
CA VAL A 125 -37.28 -1.09 -17.43
C VAL A 125 -37.42 -0.02 -18.49
N SER A 126 -38.19 -0.33 -19.53
CA SER A 126 -38.45 0.49 -20.71
C SER A 126 -39.12 1.79 -20.30
N GLY A 127 -38.39 2.65 -19.60
CA GLY A 127 -38.75 4.02 -19.31
C GLY A 127 -38.25 4.84 -20.48
N THR A 128 -39.20 5.39 -21.22
CA THR A 128 -39.09 6.38 -22.29
C THR A 128 -37.86 7.28 -22.14
N GLY A 129 -36.73 6.86 -22.70
CA GLY A 129 -35.49 7.64 -22.73
C GLY A 129 -35.52 8.66 -23.87
N PRO A 130 -34.79 9.79 -23.76
CA PRO A 130 -34.70 10.77 -24.84
C PRO A 130 -34.10 10.13 -26.10
N ALA A 131 -34.54 10.60 -27.27
CA ALA A 131 -34.16 10.06 -28.57
C ALA A 131 -32.63 9.90 -28.72
N PRO A 132 -32.15 8.81 -29.35
CA PRO A 132 -30.72 8.51 -29.45
C PRO A 132 -29.98 9.62 -30.18
N ASN A 133 -28.83 10.03 -29.64
CA ASN A 133 -27.99 11.05 -30.26
C ASN A 133 -27.11 10.44 -31.38
N GLN A 134 -26.35 11.29 -32.08
CA GLN A 134 -25.47 10.86 -33.17
C GLN A 134 -24.38 9.87 -32.73
N ALA A 135 -23.93 9.94 -31.47
CA ALA A 135 -22.91 9.03 -30.94
C ALA A 135 -23.48 7.61 -30.71
N ASP A 136 -24.73 7.52 -30.23
CA ASP A 136 -25.43 6.24 -30.02
C ASP A 136 -25.68 5.49 -31.33
N THR A 137 -25.94 6.22 -32.41
CA THR A 137 -26.14 5.65 -33.75
C THR A 137 -24.83 5.16 -34.36
N LEU A 138 -23.73 5.90 -34.18
CA LEU A 138 -22.40 5.46 -34.61
C LEU A 138 -21.94 4.20 -33.88
N GLY A 139 -22.15 4.12 -32.56
CA GLY A 139 -21.83 2.93 -31.77
C GLY A 139 -22.55 1.69 -32.29
N ARG A 140 -23.85 1.79 -32.58
CA ARG A 140 -24.64 0.67 -33.13
C ARG A 140 -24.17 0.23 -34.52
N LYS A 141 -23.67 1.17 -35.34
CA LYS A 141 -23.17 0.87 -36.70
C LYS A 141 -21.82 0.16 -36.66
N LEU A 142 -20.94 0.53 -35.74
CA LEU A 142 -19.60 -0.06 -35.61
C LEU A 142 -19.63 -1.50 -35.06
N TRP A 143 -20.57 -1.79 -34.16
CA TRP A 143 -20.64 -3.08 -33.46
C TRP A 143 -21.67 -4.07 -34.02
N ARG A 144 -22.35 -3.74 -35.12
CA ARG A 144 -23.10 -4.74 -35.90
C ARG A 144 -22.11 -5.62 -36.65
N VAL A 145 -21.83 -6.80 -36.10
CA VAL A 145 -21.22 -7.90 -36.85
C VAL A 145 -22.30 -8.50 -37.74
N ASP A 146 -22.15 -8.36 -39.05
CA ASP A 146 -22.94 -9.12 -40.01
C ASP A 146 -22.54 -10.59 -39.89
N ASN A 147 -23.36 -11.40 -39.21
CA ASN A 147 -23.22 -12.85 -39.19
C ASN A 147 -23.65 -13.43 -40.55
N ALA A 148 -22.87 -13.21 -41.60
CA ALA A 148 -22.97 -13.98 -42.82
C ALA A 148 -22.33 -15.36 -42.58
N HIS A 149 -23.16 -16.37 -42.28
CA HIS A 149 -22.74 -17.77 -42.34
C HIS A 149 -22.29 -18.09 -43.76
N GLY A 150 -20.98 -18.13 -44.00
CA GLY A 150 -20.42 -18.65 -45.26
C GLY A 150 -20.68 -20.16 -45.34
N PRO A 151 -21.07 -20.71 -46.51
CA PRO A 151 -21.41 -22.12 -46.62
C PRO A 151 -20.17 -23.00 -46.36
N ARG A 152 -20.32 -23.95 -45.43
CA ARG A 152 -19.35 -25.04 -45.21
C ARG A 152 -19.30 -25.90 -46.48
N HIS A 153 -18.21 -25.80 -47.24
CA HIS A 153 -17.87 -26.80 -48.24
C HIS A 153 -17.42 -28.09 -47.55
N TYR A 154 -18.20 -29.15 -47.70
CA TYR A 154 -17.79 -30.51 -47.32
C TYR A 154 -17.05 -31.14 -48.51
N TYR A 155 -15.79 -31.53 -48.32
CA TYR A 155 -15.08 -32.40 -49.26
C TYR A 155 -15.64 -33.82 -49.13
N THR A 156 -16.34 -34.31 -50.15
CA THR A 156 -16.66 -35.73 -50.28
C THR A 156 -15.50 -36.44 -50.98
N GLY A 157 -14.57 -37.01 -50.20
CA GLY A 157 -13.54 -37.91 -50.71
C GLY A 157 -14.13 -39.29 -50.98
N ARG A 158 -14.35 -39.61 -52.26
CA ARG A 158 -14.73 -40.94 -52.76
C ARG A 158 -13.48 -41.82 -52.77
N ARG A 159 -13.43 -42.87 -51.93
CA ARG A 159 -12.45 -43.95 -52.07
C ARG A 159 -12.83 -44.82 -53.27
N SER A 160 -11.88 -45.10 -54.13
CA SER A 160 -11.83 -46.27 -55.02
C SER A 160 -10.39 -46.74 -55.07
#